data_AF-A0A1I6YU94-F1
#
_entry.id   AF-A0A1I6YU94-F1
#
_cell.length_a   1.000
_cell.length_b   1.000
_cell.length_c   1.000
_cell.angle_alpha   90.00
_cell.angle_beta   90.00
_cell.angle_gamma   90.00
#
_symmetry.space_group_name_H-M   'P 1'
#
loop_
_entity.id
_entity.type
_entity.pdbx_description
1 polymer ?
#
loop_
_entity_poly.entity_id
_entity_poly.type
_entity_poly.pdbx_seq_one_letter_code
_entity_poly.pdbx_strand_id
1 'polypeptide(L)'
;MSAKPRRRQAGEGGISEYLTQADPRFLIKYSVLLEDGTRRAVLKRGFRSRRDAAARLRIEINKAETGAWVEPSKQRLDAYLTEWVLGQRLSASTLASYRKNIRLHIDPYLGETPLARLTGAAVDAWMRKLETSGRATCTRSCDRRSATLSGTVGCR
;
A
#
# COMPACT_ATOMS: atom_id res chain seq x y z
N MET A 1 -1.64 -13.17 49.54
CA MET A 1 -0.61 -13.98 48.84
C MET A 1 -0.64 -13.63 47.36
N SER A 2 0.26 -12.77 46.88
CA SER A 2 0.29 -12.39 45.46
C SER A 2 0.98 -13.51 44.67
N ALA A 3 0.23 -14.22 43.81
CA ALA A 3 0.75 -15.33 43.03
C ALA A 3 1.88 -14.83 42.11
N LYS A 4 3.08 -15.43 42.23
CA LYS A 4 4.23 -15.08 41.41
C LYS A 4 3.86 -15.30 39.94
N PRO A 5 3.99 -14.29 39.07
CA PRO A 5 3.57 -14.43 37.68
C PRO A 5 4.37 -15.54 36.99
N ARG A 6 3.66 -16.41 36.27
CA ARG A 6 4.24 -17.56 35.55
C ARG A 6 5.31 -17.07 34.57
N ARG A 7 6.51 -17.65 34.62
CA ARG A 7 7.59 -17.35 33.67
C ARG A 7 7.11 -17.76 32.27
N ARG A 8 7.09 -16.80 31.35
CA ARG A 8 6.64 -16.99 29.96
C ARG A 8 7.59 -17.93 29.22
N GLN A 9 7.06 -18.78 28.35
CA GLN A 9 7.90 -19.61 27.48
C GLN A 9 8.54 -18.76 26.38
N ALA A 10 9.74 -19.16 25.95
CA ALA A 10 10.47 -18.46 24.89
C ALA A 10 9.68 -18.59 23.57
N GLY A 11 9.13 -17.47 23.08
CA GLY A 11 8.32 -17.42 21.85
C GLY A 11 6.93 -16.81 22.05
N GLU A 12 6.39 -16.77 23.27
CA GLU A 12 5.03 -16.28 23.56
C GLU A 12 4.82 -14.78 23.31
N GLY A 13 5.89 -14.03 23.04
CA GLY A 13 5.85 -12.59 22.94
C GLY A 13 5.42 -11.91 24.24
N GLY A 14 5.33 -10.59 24.24
CA GLY A 14 4.93 -9.82 25.40
C GLY A 14 4.10 -8.61 25.03
N ILE A 15 3.01 -8.42 25.79
CA ILE A 15 2.25 -7.19 25.78
C ILE A 15 2.75 -6.32 26.93
N SER A 16 3.17 -5.10 26.62
CA SER A 16 3.55 -4.09 27.61
C SER A 16 2.68 -2.85 27.41
N GLU A 17 2.30 -2.24 28.53
CA GLU A 17 1.53 -1.00 28.53
C GLU A 17 2.51 0.18 28.62
N TYR A 18 2.22 1.26 27.89
CA TYR A 18 2.93 2.53 28.01
C TYR A 18 1.93 3.68 28.06
N LEU A 19 2.23 4.65 28.89
CA LEU A 19 1.40 5.83 29.06
C LEU A 19 1.67 6.81 27.91
N THR A 20 0.60 7.31 27.30
CA THR A 20 0.64 8.45 26.37
C THR A 20 -0.09 9.62 27.01
N GLN A 21 0.16 10.84 26.52
CA GLN A 21 -0.45 12.06 27.06
C GLN A 21 -2.00 12.07 27.04
N ALA A 22 -2.62 11.29 26.14
CA ALA A 22 -4.07 11.20 26.02
C ALA A 22 -4.66 9.97 26.73
N ASP A 23 -4.07 8.78 26.53
CA ASP A 23 -4.59 7.50 27.04
C ASP A 23 -3.45 6.46 27.15
N PRO A 24 -3.58 5.44 28.01
CA PRO A 24 -2.69 4.28 28.01
C PRO A 24 -2.78 3.52 26.68
N ARG A 25 -1.64 3.14 26.13
CA ARG A 25 -1.53 2.34 24.90
C ARG A 25 -0.75 1.07 25.16
N PHE A 26 -1.04 0.05 24.37
CA PHE A 26 -0.36 -1.24 24.43
C PHE A 26 0.65 -1.38 23.29
N LEU A 27 1.77 -2.02 23.60
CA LEU A 27 2.79 -2.47 22.66
C LEU A 27 2.91 -3.99 22.72
N ILE A 28 3.23 -4.60 21.59
CA ILE A 28 3.48 -6.02 21.43
C ILE A 28 4.94 -6.20 21.04
N LYS A 29 5.63 -7.11 21.71
CA LYS A 29 6.97 -7.58 21.39
C LYS A 29 6.91 -9.06 21.03
N TYR A 30 7.43 -9.46 19.89
CA TYR A 30 7.55 -10.88 19.50
C TYR A 30 8.85 -11.12 18.77
N SER A 31 9.36 -12.35 18.83
CA SER A 31 10.57 -12.75 18.12
C SER A 31 10.22 -13.43 16.80
N VAL A 32 10.92 -13.08 15.74
CA VAL A 32 10.84 -13.71 14.42
C VAL A 32 12.19 -14.32 14.09
N LEU A 33 12.15 -15.51 13.51
CA LEU A 33 13.32 -16.17 12.94
C LEU A 33 13.46 -15.67 11.49
N LEU A 34 14.60 -15.09 11.16
CA LEU A 34 14.92 -14.71 9.79
C LEU A 34 15.45 -15.92 9.02
N GLU A 35 15.44 -15.85 7.68
CA GLU A 35 16.03 -16.87 6.81
C GLU A 35 17.52 -17.13 7.13
N ASP A 36 18.23 -16.10 7.59
CA ASP A 36 19.63 -16.18 8.04
C ASP A 36 19.82 -16.94 9.38
N GLY A 37 18.76 -17.52 9.94
CA GLY A 37 18.77 -18.24 11.23
C GLY A 37 18.85 -17.33 12.46
N THR A 38 18.93 -16.02 12.28
CA THR A 38 18.98 -15.04 13.37
C THR A 38 17.58 -14.76 13.92
N ARG A 39 17.48 -14.57 15.25
CA ARG A 39 16.23 -14.17 15.91
C ARG A 39 16.19 -12.66 16.09
N ARG A 40 15.21 -12.01 15.46
CA ARG A 40 14.97 -10.57 15.62
C ARG A 40 13.74 -10.32 16.49
N ALA A 41 13.87 -9.39 17.44
CA ALA A 41 12.72 -8.92 18.22
C ALA A 41 12.02 -7.78 17.46
N VAL A 42 10.75 -7.97 17.12
CA VAL A 42 9.90 -6.97 16.48
C VAL A 42 8.96 -6.35 17.50
N LEU A 43 8.85 -5.02 17.45
CA LEU A 43 8.02 -4.21 18.34
C LEU A 43 6.93 -3.52 17.51
N LYS A 44 5.66 -3.78 17.83
CA LYS A 44 4.50 -3.07 17.27
C LYS A 44 3.79 -2.31 18.38
N ARG A 45 3.55 -1.01 18.19
CA ARG A 45 2.94 -0.12 19.19
C ARG A 45 1.62 0.47 18.71
N GLY A 46 0.81 0.96 19.64
CA GLY A 46 -0.31 1.85 19.32
C GLY A 46 -1.70 1.25 19.51
N PHE A 47 -1.79 0.07 20.10
CA PHE A 47 -3.07 -0.59 20.38
C PHE A 47 -3.79 0.11 21.52
N ARG A 48 -5.11 0.31 21.38
CA ARG A 48 -5.97 0.98 22.37
C ARG A 48 -6.42 0.04 23.48
N SER A 49 -6.54 -1.26 23.20
CA SER A 49 -6.92 -2.27 24.19
C SER A 49 -5.92 -3.42 24.26
N ARG A 50 -5.82 -4.03 25.46
CA ARG A 50 -5.03 -5.23 25.68
C ARG A 50 -5.54 -6.42 24.85
N ARG A 51 -6.86 -6.48 24.60
CA ARG A 51 -7.50 -7.53 23.79
C ARG A 51 -7.06 -7.44 22.34
N ASP A 52 -7.06 -6.24 21.76
CA ASP A 52 -6.58 -6.01 20.38
C ASP A 52 -5.10 -6.35 20.25
N ALA A 53 -4.31 -5.96 21.27
CA ALA A 53 -2.89 -6.30 21.31
C ALA A 53 -2.68 -7.82 21.36
N ALA A 54 -3.46 -8.56 22.15
CA ALA A 54 -3.36 -10.01 22.23
C ALA A 54 -3.79 -10.71 20.94
N ALA A 55 -4.87 -10.25 20.30
CA ALA A 55 -5.34 -10.80 19.03
C ALA A 55 -4.28 -10.58 17.92
N ARG A 56 -3.69 -9.39 17.86
CA ARG A 56 -2.61 -9.11 16.92
C ARG A 56 -1.35 -9.90 17.22
N LEU A 57 -0.96 -10.07 18.48
CA LEU A 57 0.20 -10.86 18.87
C LEU A 57 0.08 -12.30 18.35
N ARG A 58 -1.09 -12.94 18.52
CA ARG A 58 -1.35 -14.29 18.00
C ARG A 58 -1.18 -14.39 16.49
N ILE A 59 -1.72 -13.43 15.74
CA ILE A 59 -1.58 -13.39 14.27
C ILE A 59 -0.11 -13.26 13.88
N GLU A 60 0.65 -12.41 14.55
CA GLU A 60 2.06 -12.19 14.22
C GLU A 60 2.96 -13.37 14.62
N ILE A 61 2.67 -14.05 15.74
CA ILE A 61 3.35 -15.30 16.10
C ILE A 61 3.08 -16.38 15.06
N ASN A 62 1.82 -16.58 14.67
CA ASN A 62 1.48 -17.57 13.64
C ASN A 62 2.19 -17.28 12.31
N LYS A 63 2.32 -15.99 11.93
CA LYS A 63 3.09 -15.59 10.74
C LYS A 63 4.59 -15.85 10.88
N ALA A 64 5.14 -15.67 12.08
CA ALA A 64 6.53 -15.97 12.39
C ALA A 64 6.80 -17.48 12.32
N GLU A 65 5.89 -18.31 12.84
CA GLU A 65 6.00 -19.77 12.85
C GLU A 65 5.82 -20.39 11.46
N THR A 66 4.91 -19.84 10.65
CA THR A 66 4.65 -20.32 9.28
C THR A 66 5.70 -19.85 8.26
N GLY A 67 6.70 -19.06 8.67
CA GLY A 67 7.70 -18.49 7.75
C GLY A 67 7.15 -17.42 6.80
N ALA A 68 5.89 -17.02 6.94
CA ALA A 68 5.26 -15.97 6.15
C ALA A 68 5.58 -14.55 6.66
N TRP A 69 6.54 -14.43 7.59
CA TRP A 69 6.98 -13.14 8.10
C TRP A 69 7.98 -12.52 7.12
N VAL A 70 7.46 -11.60 6.30
CA VAL A 70 8.30 -10.75 5.44
C VAL A 70 8.60 -9.47 6.22
N GLU A 71 9.89 -9.09 6.29
CA GLU A 71 10.28 -7.80 6.85
C GLU A 71 9.52 -6.70 6.10
N PRO A 72 8.72 -5.88 6.79
CA PRO A 72 7.98 -4.82 6.13
C PRO A 72 8.98 -3.82 5.55
N SER A 73 9.20 -3.89 4.24
CA SER A 73 10.08 -2.98 3.54
C SER A 73 9.60 -1.54 3.75
N LYS A 74 10.51 -0.69 4.22
CA LYS A 74 10.31 0.75 4.32
C LYS A 74 10.50 1.45 2.97
N GLN A 75 10.84 0.69 1.93
CA GLN A 75 11.02 1.21 0.58
C GLN A 75 9.71 1.82 0.09
N ARG A 76 9.80 3.08 -0.34
CA ARG A 76 8.71 3.79 -1.00
C ARG A 76 8.49 3.20 -2.38
N LEU A 77 7.25 3.30 -2.86
CA LEU A 77 6.87 2.79 -4.17
C LEU A 77 7.63 3.49 -5.31
N ASP A 78 7.84 4.81 -5.22
CA ASP A 78 8.58 5.60 -6.21
C ASP A 78 10.04 5.12 -6.41
N ALA A 79 10.75 4.92 -5.30
CA ALA A 79 12.12 4.42 -5.30
C ALA A 79 12.19 3.00 -5.88
N TYR A 80 11.26 2.14 -5.49
CA TYR A 80 11.15 0.79 -6.05
C TYR A 80 10.89 0.79 -7.55
N LEU A 81 9.95 1.60 -8.04
CA LEU A 81 9.64 1.66 -9.47
C LEU A 81 10.80 2.22 -10.28
N THR A 82 11.55 3.18 -9.72
CA THR A 82 12.75 3.72 -10.35
C THR A 82 13.82 2.64 -10.53
N GLU A 83 14.12 1.89 -9.47
CA GLU A 83 15.05 0.76 -9.50
C GLU A 83 14.57 -0.33 -10.49
N TRP A 84 13.28 -0.67 -10.44
CA TRP A 84 12.69 -1.67 -11.33
C TRP A 84 12.85 -1.31 -12.80
N VAL A 85 12.59 -0.04 -13.17
CA VAL A 85 12.77 0.44 -14.55
C VAL A 85 14.23 0.38 -14.99
N LEU A 86 15.19 0.67 -14.11
CA LEU A 86 16.62 0.59 -14.42
C LEU A 86 17.09 -0.85 -14.68
N GLY A 87 16.47 -1.83 -14.03
CA GLY A 87 16.75 -3.26 -14.23
C GLY A 87 16.12 -3.88 -15.49
N GLN A 88 15.22 -3.17 -16.19
CA GLN A 88 14.53 -3.72 -17.36
C GLN A 88 15.36 -3.64 -18.65
N ARG A 89 15.52 -4.78 -19.33
CA ARG A 89 16.15 -4.88 -20.67
C ARG A 89 15.12 -4.67 -21.79
N LEU A 90 14.46 -3.52 -21.80
CA LEU A 90 13.43 -3.15 -22.79
C LEU A 90 13.93 -2.10 -23.77
N SER A 91 13.21 -1.93 -24.89
CA SER A 91 13.50 -0.86 -25.85
C SER A 91 13.38 0.53 -25.19
N ALA A 92 14.15 1.51 -25.68
CA ALA A 92 14.17 2.86 -25.12
C ALA A 92 12.78 3.54 -25.14
N SER A 93 11.96 3.28 -26.18
CA SER A 93 10.61 3.83 -26.30
C SER A 93 9.63 3.25 -25.27
N THR A 94 9.77 1.96 -24.95
CA THR A 94 8.99 1.30 -23.89
C THR A 94 9.37 1.85 -22.51
N LEU A 95 10.68 1.97 -22.23
CA LEU A 95 11.16 2.54 -20.97
C LEU A 95 10.70 3.99 -20.78
N ALA A 96 10.75 4.80 -21.85
CA ALA A 96 10.24 6.18 -21.82
C ALA A 96 8.74 6.22 -21.50
N SER A 97 7.96 5.32 -22.10
CA SER A 97 6.52 5.21 -21.84
C SER A 97 6.23 4.79 -20.38
N TYR A 98 6.99 3.84 -19.84
CA TYR A 98 6.85 3.43 -18.44
C TYR A 98 7.19 4.55 -17.47
N ARG A 99 8.32 5.25 -17.67
CA ARG A 99 8.70 6.41 -16.85
C ARG A 99 7.64 7.50 -16.89
N LYS A 100 7.07 7.77 -18.06
CA LYS A 100 5.97 8.74 -18.21
C LYS A 100 4.75 8.32 -17.40
N ASN A 101 4.32 7.07 -17.51
CA ASN A 101 3.16 6.56 -16.77
C ASN A 101 3.37 6.59 -15.25
N ILE A 102 4.56 6.20 -14.78
CA ILE A 102 4.91 6.25 -13.35
C ILE A 102 4.81 7.69 -12.83
N ARG A 103 5.48 8.64 -13.51
CA ARG A 103 5.50 10.05 -13.11
C ARG A 103 4.12 10.71 -13.11
N LEU A 104 3.29 10.41 -14.11
CA LEU A 104 2.00 11.09 -14.29
C LEU A 104 0.88 10.44 -13.46
N HIS A 105 0.90 9.12 -13.30
CA HIS A 105 -0.23 8.38 -12.76
C HIS A 105 0.05 7.74 -11.41
N ILE A 106 1.30 7.37 -11.09
CA ILE A 106 1.60 6.62 -9.87
C ILE A 106 2.15 7.54 -8.79
N ASP A 107 3.21 8.29 -9.09
CA ASP A 107 3.93 9.13 -8.11
C ASP A 107 3.02 10.11 -7.36
N PRO A 108 2.08 10.84 -8.01
CA PRO A 108 1.26 11.84 -7.33
C PRO A 108 0.29 11.27 -6.29
N TYR A 109 0.01 9.96 -6.34
CA TYR A 109 -1.02 9.33 -5.51
C TYR A 109 -0.44 8.29 -4.56
N LEU A 110 0.48 7.46 -5.06
CA LEU A 110 0.99 6.29 -4.36
C LEU A 110 2.51 6.34 -4.16
N GLY A 111 3.24 7.28 -4.78
CA GLY A 111 4.70 7.33 -4.76
C GLY A 111 5.29 7.33 -3.35
N GLU A 112 4.70 8.11 -2.43
CA GLU A 112 5.17 8.21 -1.04
C GLU A 112 4.75 7.03 -0.16
N THR A 113 3.91 6.15 -0.67
CA THR A 113 3.38 5.02 0.11
C THR A 113 4.47 3.95 0.23
N PRO A 114 4.83 3.51 1.45
CA PRO A 114 5.70 2.36 1.62
C PRO A 114 5.05 1.10 1.03
N LEU A 115 5.82 0.26 0.33
CA LEU A 115 5.32 -0.98 -0.28
C LEU A 115 4.54 -1.85 0.72
N ALA A 116 5.03 -1.94 1.96
CA ALA A 116 4.38 -2.71 3.03
C ALA A 116 2.99 -2.18 3.44
N ARG A 117 2.62 -0.97 3.03
CA ARG A 117 1.31 -0.35 3.31
C ARG A 117 0.41 -0.28 2.07
N LEU A 118 0.90 -0.70 0.91
CA LEU A 118 0.11 -0.76 -0.30
C LEU A 118 -0.92 -1.89 -0.16
N THR A 119 -2.20 -1.53 -0.20
CA THR A 119 -3.31 -2.48 -0.12
C THR A 119 -4.09 -2.49 -1.43
N GLY A 120 -4.78 -3.60 -1.75
CA GLY A 120 -5.65 -3.67 -2.93
C GLY A 120 -6.69 -2.54 -2.95
N ALA A 121 -7.32 -2.25 -1.81
CA ALA A 121 -8.28 -1.16 -1.68
C ALA A 121 -7.68 0.23 -2.00
N ALA A 122 -6.40 0.46 -1.67
CA ALA A 122 -5.71 1.70 -2.03
C ALA A 122 -5.48 1.81 -3.54
N VAL A 123 -5.15 0.69 -4.19
CA VAL A 123 -5.02 0.60 -5.65
C VAL A 123 -6.37 0.83 -6.34
N ASP A 124 -7.44 0.21 -5.85
CA ASP A 124 -8.79 0.38 -6.41
C ASP A 124 -9.30 1.82 -6.25
N ALA A 125 -9.00 2.46 -5.11
CA ALA A 125 -9.31 3.87 -4.90
C ALA A 125 -8.53 4.78 -5.85
N TRP A 126 -7.26 4.48 -6.08
CA TRP A 126 -6.42 5.19 -7.04
C TRP A 126 -6.93 5.03 -8.48
N MET A 127 -7.25 3.80 -8.91
CA MET A 127 -7.82 3.52 -10.23
C MET A 127 -9.11 4.33 -10.46
N ARG A 128 -10.03 4.35 -9.49
CA ARG A 128 -11.24 5.17 -9.57
C ARG A 128 -10.95 6.66 -9.73
N LYS A 129 -9.93 7.20 -9.03
CA LYS A 129 -9.50 8.60 -9.20
C LYS A 129 -8.96 8.88 -10.61
N LEU A 130 -8.19 7.95 -11.17
CA LEU A 130 -7.70 8.09 -12.55
C LEU A 130 -8.85 8.07 -13.56
N GLU A 131 -9.84 7.21 -13.36
CA GLU A 131 -11.02 7.17 -14.24
C GLU A 131 -11.87 8.45 -14.16
N THR A 132 -12.01 9.05 -12.98
CA THR A 132 -12.73 10.32 -12.82
C THR A 132 -11.96 11.48 -13.45
N SER A 133 -10.64 11.56 -13.23
CA SER A 133 -9.78 12.62 -13.77
C SER A 133 -9.54 12.48 -15.28
N GLY A 134 -9.49 11.26 -15.81
CA GLY A 134 -9.37 10.96 -17.24
C GLY A 134 -10.65 11.19 -18.04
N ARG A 135 -11.83 11.17 -17.39
CA ARG A 135 -13.12 11.51 -18.04
C ARG A 135 -13.28 13.00 -18.36
N ALA A 136 -12.39 13.87 -17.89
CA ALA A 136 -12.47 15.31 -18.11
C ALA A 136 -11.98 15.78 -19.49
N THR A 137 -11.43 14.91 -20.35
CA THR A 137 -10.78 15.35 -21.61
C THR A 137 -11.53 14.99 -22.89
N CYS A 138 -12.69 14.32 -22.84
CA CYS A 138 -13.55 14.17 -24.01
C CYS A 138 -14.76 15.12 -23.94
N THR A 139 -14.51 16.43 -24.01
CA THR A 139 -15.56 17.44 -24.26
C THR A 139 -15.18 18.36 -25.42
N ARG A 140 -14.47 17.84 -26.43
CA ARG A 140 -14.09 18.67 -27.58
C ARG A 140 -13.85 17.91 -28.88
N SER A 141 -14.92 17.28 -29.40
CA SER A 141 -15.30 17.36 -30.81
C SER A 141 -16.62 16.63 -31.06
N CYS A 142 -17.73 17.28 -30.73
CA CYS A 142 -19.00 17.05 -31.42
C CYS A 142 -19.71 18.40 -31.55
N ASP A 143 -19.11 19.29 -32.33
CA ASP A 143 -19.84 20.31 -33.07
C ASP A 143 -19.00 20.74 -34.28
N ARG A 144 -19.48 20.41 -35.47
CA ARG A 144 -19.23 21.17 -36.69
C ARG A 144 -20.56 21.32 -37.44
N ARG A 145 -21.33 22.32 -37.01
CA ARG A 145 -22.04 23.34 -37.81
C ARG A 145 -22.61 22.92 -39.17
N SER A 146 -23.94 22.90 -39.21
CA SER A 146 -24.78 23.70 -40.11
C SER A 146 -24.15 24.30 -41.39
N ALA A 147 -24.70 23.94 -42.55
CA ALA A 147 -24.96 24.88 -43.63
C ALA A 147 -26.03 24.33 -44.58
N THR A 148 -27.15 25.04 -44.56
CA THR A 148 -28.29 25.02 -45.48
C THR A 148 -27.84 25.29 -46.91
N LEU A 149 -28.36 24.55 -47.90
CA LEU A 149 -28.53 25.04 -49.26
C LEU A 149 -29.95 24.71 -49.74
N SER A 150 -30.66 25.79 -50.02
CA SER A 150 -31.98 25.86 -50.63
C SER A 150 -31.89 25.57 -52.13
N GLY A 151 -32.94 24.97 -52.71
CA GLY A 151 -33.39 25.33 -54.06
C GLY A 151 -33.53 24.21 -55.10
N THR A 152 -34.79 23.93 -55.43
CA THR A 152 -35.35 24.02 -56.81
C THR A 152 -35.35 22.78 -57.72
N VAL A 153 -36.58 22.22 -57.88
CA VAL A 153 -37.25 21.74 -59.10
C VAL A 153 -36.76 20.47 -59.81
N GLY A 154 -37.70 19.55 -60.08
CA GLY A 154 -37.60 18.61 -61.19
C GLY A 154 -38.51 17.39 -61.10
N CYS A 155 -39.74 17.51 -61.61
CA CYS A 155 -40.65 16.40 -61.90
C CYS A 155 -40.03 15.39 -62.89
N ARG A 156 -40.24 14.08 -62.69
CA ARG A 156 -40.97 13.18 -63.61
C ARG A 156 -41.07 11.78 -63.02
#